data_AF-A8LV02-F1
#
_entry.id   AF-A8LV02-F1
#
_cell.length_a   1.000
_cell.length_b   1.000
_cell.length_c   1.000
_cell.angle_alpha   90.00
_cell.angle_beta   90.00
_cell.angle_gamma   90.00
#
_symmetry.space_group_name_H-M   'P 1'
#
loop_
_entity.id
_entity.type
_entity.pdbx_description
1 polymer ?
#
loop_
_entity_poly.entity_id
_entity_poly.type
_entity_poly.pdbx_seq_one_letter_code
_entity_poly.pdbx_strand_id
1 'polypeptide(L)'
;MDITQTLGKILSLYLMTAGVAFIVATQFYLRLTQRADRSDLMAVNISGMLHLFIGFGVLVTHFEWGGALEVLVTLMGIFFTIRGLSYYWVPQLVLRPAEQGRGSALGLRVMGVAFVVYGGLMGYLSFFG
;
A
#
# COMPACT_ATOMS: atom_id res chain seq x y z
N MET A 1 21.15 -2.44 13.35
CA MET A 1 20.03 -3.12 12.67
C MET A 1 20.13 -2.73 11.21
N ASP A 2 20.09 -3.69 10.30
CA ASP A 2 20.17 -3.39 8.87
C ASP A 2 18.97 -2.52 8.44
N ILE A 3 19.19 -1.61 7.48
CA ILE A 3 18.14 -0.72 6.97
C ILE A 3 17.00 -1.54 6.37
N THR A 4 17.33 -2.63 5.69
CA THR A 4 16.40 -3.62 5.13
C THR A 4 15.46 -4.17 6.20
N GLN A 5 16.01 -4.64 7.33
CA GLN A 5 15.21 -5.15 8.46
C GLN A 5 14.35 -4.06 9.08
N THR A 6 14.85 -2.83 9.15
CA THR A 6 14.12 -1.69 9.71
C THR A 6 12.90 -1.34 8.85
N LEU A 7 13.10 -1.19 7.54
CA LEU A 7 12.04 -0.93 6.58
C LEU A 7 11.05 -2.10 6.54
N GLY A 8 11.54 -3.34 6.53
CA GLY A 8 10.72 -4.53 6.55
C GLY A 8 9.82 -4.62 7.80
N LYS A 9 10.31 -4.27 8.99
CA LYS A 9 9.49 -4.20 10.21
C LYS A 9 8.40 -3.14 10.11
N ILE A 10 8.74 -1.93 9.67
CA ILE A 10 7.79 -0.81 9.54
C ILE A 10 6.70 -1.15 8.52
N LEU A 11 7.11 -1.57 7.32
CA LEU A 11 6.20 -1.93 6.24
C LEU A 11 5.35 -3.15 6.61
N SER A 12 5.89 -4.12 7.35
CA SER A 12 5.13 -5.30 7.81
C SER A 12 4.00 -4.89 8.74
N LEU A 13 4.30 -4.10 9.78
CA LEU A 13 3.29 -3.61 10.72
C LEU A 13 2.21 -2.80 10.02
N TYR A 14 2.60 -1.94 9.08
CA TYR A 14 1.66 -1.17 8.26
C TYR A 14 0.74 -2.07 7.42
N LEU A 15 1.33 -2.98 6.63
CA LEU A 15 0.58 -3.85 5.71
C LEU A 15 -0.35 -4.80 6.46
N MET A 16 0.11 -5.38 7.58
CA MET A 16 -0.74 -6.23 8.41
C MET A 16 -1.92 -5.46 8.98
N THR A 17 -1.69 -4.27 9.52
CA THR A 17 -2.75 -3.43 10.10
C THR A 17 -3.77 -3.03 9.04
N ALA A 18 -3.30 -2.52 7.89
CA ALA A 18 -4.16 -2.13 6.78
C ALA A 18 -4.92 -3.33 6.19
N GLY A 19 -4.24 -4.46 6.04
CA GLY A 19 -4.83 -5.69 5.49
C GLY A 19 -5.96 -6.23 6.36
N VAL A 20 -5.74 -6.33 7.67
CA VAL A 20 -6.78 -6.73 8.64
C VAL A 20 -7.95 -5.73 8.61
N ALA A 21 -7.66 -4.43 8.54
CA ALA A 21 -8.68 -3.41 8.49
C ALA A 21 -9.57 -3.54 7.22
N PHE A 22 -9.00 -3.82 6.04
CA PHE A 22 -9.77 -4.04 4.82
C PHE A 22 -10.65 -5.29 4.86
N ILE A 23 -10.22 -6.34 5.56
CA ILE A 23 -10.99 -7.58 5.71
C ILE A 23 -12.12 -7.41 6.74
N VAL A 24 -11.80 -6.90 7.92
CA VAL A 24 -12.75 -6.80 9.05
C VAL A 24 -13.72 -5.64 8.85
N ALA A 25 -13.22 -4.49 8.41
CA ALA A 25 -13.99 -3.26 8.25
C ALA A 25 -14.32 -2.97 6.77
N THR A 26 -14.48 -3.99 5.92
CA THR A 26 -14.73 -3.82 4.48
C THR A 26 -15.85 -2.80 4.19
N GLN A 27 -16.98 -2.88 4.90
CA GLN A 27 -18.13 -1.99 4.68
C GLN A 27 -17.85 -0.52 5.06
N PHE A 28 -16.95 -0.29 6.01
CA PHE A 28 -16.48 1.06 6.33
C PHE A 28 -15.67 1.62 5.17
N TYR A 29 -14.68 0.87 4.68
CA TYR A 29 -13.82 1.29 3.58
C TYR A 29 -14.56 1.45 2.25
N LEU A 30 -15.57 0.61 1.96
CA LEU A 30 -16.45 0.79 0.80
C LEU A 30 -17.17 2.14 0.83
N ARG A 31 -17.74 2.49 1.99
CA ARG A 31 -18.42 3.79 2.15
C ARG A 31 -17.44 4.95 2.09
N LEU A 32 -16.22 4.76 2.61
CA LEU A 32 -15.16 5.76 2.56
C LEU A 32 -14.73 6.05 1.12
N THR A 33 -14.47 5.03 0.31
CA THR A 33 -14.07 5.21 -1.10
C THR A 33 -15.18 5.85 -1.92
N GLN A 34 -16.43 5.44 -1.72
CA GLN A 34 -17.59 6.03 -2.39
C GLN A 34 -17.82 7.51 -2.05
N ARG A 35 -17.45 7.94 -0.84
CA ARG A 35 -17.57 9.35 -0.41
C ARG A 35 -16.37 10.20 -0.83
N ALA A 36 -15.16 9.64 -0.79
CA ALA A 36 -13.92 10.31 -1.14
C ALA A 36 -13.94 10.81 -2.59
N ASP A 37 -14.49 10.01 -3.51
CA ASP A 37 -14.61 10.39 -4.94
C ASP A 37 -15.49 11.63 -5.19
N ARG A 38 -16.37 12.01 -4.25
CA ARG A 38 -17.36 13.08 -4.45
C ARG A 38 -17.06 14.39 -3.74
N SER A 39 -16.16 14.44 -2.76
CA SER A 39 -16.15 15.57 -1.81
C SER A 39 -14.80 16.16 -1.45
N ASP A 40 -13.66 15.51 -1.72
CA ASP A 40 -12.38 16.07 -1.29
C ASP A 40 -11.20 15.68 -2.20
N LEU A 41 -11.08 16.41 -3.32
CA LEU A 41 -9.94 16.30 -4.25
C LEU A 41 -8.59 16.56 -3.53
N MET A 42 -8.60 17.34 -2.45
CA MET A 42 -7.40 17.66 -1.69
C MET A 42 -6.96 16.47 -0.83
N ALA A 43 -7.90 15.78 -0.17
CA ALA A 43 -7.60 14.54 0.57
C ALA A 43 -7.05 13.44 -0.35
N VAL A 44 -7.59 13.31 -1.56
CA VAL A 44 -7.10 12.40 -2.59
C VAL A 44 -5.66 12.74 -3.00
N ASN A 45 -5.37 14.02 -3.24
CA ASN A 45 -4.04 14.49 -3.62
C ASN A 45 -3.02 14.25 -2.49
N ILE A 46 -3.38 14.53 -1.23
CA ILE A 46 -2.53 14.28 -0.05
C ILE A 46 -2.23 12.78 0.10
N SER A 47 -3.23 11.92 -0.14
CA SER A 47 -3.03 10.47 -0.15
C SER A 47 -2.00 10.04 -1.23
N GLY A 48 -2.11 10.60 -2.44
CA GLY A 48 -1.16 10.38 -3.53
C GLY A 48 0.26 10.84 -3.18
N MET A 49 0.40 12.05 -2.62
CA MET A 49 1.67 12.58 -2.11
C MET A 49 2.32 11.64 -1.11
N LEU A 50 1.55 11.14 -0.14
CA LEU A 50 2.08 10.27 0.89
C LEU A 50 2.63 8.97 0.31
N HIS A 51 1.90 8.32 -0.61
CA HIS A 51 2.38 7.11 -1.28
C HIS A 51 3.67 7.39 -2.07
N LEU A 52 3.74 8.54 -2.75
CA LEU A 52 4.93 8.92 -3.52
C LEU A 52 6.15 9.16 -2.61
N PHE A 53 5.98 9.90 -1.51
CA PHE A 53 7.06 10.17 -0.57
C PHE A 53 7.56 8.90 0.12
N ILE A 54 6.66 8.01 0.52
CA ILE A 54 7.04 6.71 1.09
C ILE A 54 7.80 5.88 0.04
N GLY A 55 7.27 5.80 -1.18
CA GLY A 55 7.89 5.06 -2.28
C GLY A 55 9.31 5.54 -2.59
N PHE A 56 9.48 6.85 -2.82
CA PHE A 56 10.80 7.43 -3.03
C PHE A 56 11.71 7.32 -1.82
N GLY A 57 11.18 7.52 -0.61
CA GLY A 57 11.93 7.35 0.63
C GLY A 57 12.53 5.94 0.73
N VAL A 58 11.74 4.91 0.43
CA VAL A 58 12.22 3.52 0.37
C VAL A 58 13.25 3.36 -0.74
N LEU A 59 12.96 3.75 -1.99
CA LEU A 59 13.85 3.50 -3.12
C LEU A 59 15.20 4.24 -3.06
N VAL A 60 15.23 5.45 -2.49
CA VAL A 60 16.47 6.22 -2.31
C VAL A 60 17.32 5.64 -1.18
N THR A 61 16.69 5.07 -0.15
CA THR A 61 17.40 4.50 1.00
C THR A 61 17.72 3.02 0.85
N HIS A 62 17.01 2.33 -0.04
CA HIS A 62 17.10 0.88 -0.22
C HIS A 62 16.68 0.48 -1.65
N PHE A 63 17.65 0.03 -2.45
CA PHE A 63 17.43 -0.51 -3.80
C PHE A 63 18.26 -1.78 -4.04
N GLU A 64 18.11 -2.74 -3.13
CA GLU A 64 18.88 -3.98 -3.13
C GLU A 64 18.03 -5.17 -3.61
N TRP A 65 18.72 -6.20 -4.11
CA TRP A 65 18.12 -7.39 -4.74
C TRP A 65 18.80 -8.72 -4.34
N GLY A 66 19.71 -8.69 -3.37
CA GLY A 66 20.53 -9.84 -2.97
C GLY A 66 19.78 -10.87 -2.12
N GLY A 67 18.81 -10.42 -1.32
CA GLY A 67 18.01 -11.27 -0.42
C GLY A 67 16.49 -11.20 -0.66
N ALA A 68 15.76 -12.23 -0.22
CA ALA A 68 14.30 -12.25 -0.34
C ALA A 68 13.62 -11.05 0.33
N LEU A 69 14.11 -10.65 1.52
CA LEU A 69 13.58 -9.47 2.22
C LEU A 69 13.90 -8.18 1.46
N GLU A 70 15.13 -8.03 0.95
CA GLU A 70 15.54 -6.86 0.15
C GLU A 70 14.64 -6.71 -1.08
N VAL A 71 14.39 -7.81 -1.80
CA VAL A 71 13.49 -7.83 -2.95
C VAL A 71 12.08 -7.38 -2.56
N LEU A 72 11.53 -7.87 -1.44
CA LEU A 72 10.20 -7.46 -0.98
C LEU A 72 10.16 -5.96 -0.63
N VAL A 73 11.16 -5.44 0.09
CA VAL A 73 11.24 -4.02 0.44
C VAL A 73 11.34 -3.16 -0.82
N THR A 74 12.22 -3.52 -1.76
CA THR A 74 12.40 -2.80 -3.03
C THR A 74 11.12 -2.82 -3.87
N LEU A 75 10.46 -3.98 -4.03
CA LEU A 75 9.19 -4.09 -4.73
C LEU A 75 8.09 -3.24 -4.09
N MET A 76 8.06 -3.15 -2.77
CA MET A 76 7.11 -2.29 -2.06
C MET A 76 7.39 -0.80 -2.31
N GLY A 77 8.66 -0.39 -2.33
CA GLY A 77 9.08 0.96 -2.73
C GLY A 77 8.62 1.32 -4.15
N ILE A 78 8.79 0.38 -5.11
CA ILE A 78 8.31 0.53 -6.48
C ILE A 78 6.78 0.65 -6.51
N PHE A 79 6.07 -0.24 -5.80
CA PHE A 79 4.61 -0.22 -5.73
C PHE A 79 4.07 1.12 -5.22
N PHE A 80 4.60 1.62 -4.09
CA PHE A 80 4.19 2.90 -3.53
C PHE A 80 4.50 4.08 -4.46
N THR A 81 5.64 4.05 -5.14
CA THR A 81 6.03 5.07 -6.12
C THR A 81 5.07 5.10 -7.30
N ILE A 82 4.80 3.94 -7.92
CA ILE A 82 3.86 3.83 -9.04
C ILE A 82 2.46 4.28 -8.59
N ARG A 83 2.03 3.85 -7.39
CA ARG A 83 0.73 4.24 -6.84
C ARG A 83 0.65 5.75 -6.62
N GLY A 84 1.68 6.38 -6.05
CA GLY A 84 1.76 7.83 -5.88
C GLY A 84 1.74 8.58 -7.21
N LEU A 85 2.57 8.16 -8.18
CA LEU A 85 2.60 8.75 -9.52
C LEU A 85 1.25 8.64 -10.24
N SER A 86 0.54 7.53 -10.05
CA SER A 86 -0.77 7.33 -10.69
C SER A 86 -1.82 8.36 -10.26
N TYR A 87 -1.74 8.90 -9.03
CA TYR A 87 -2.63 9.99 -8.61
C TYR A 87 -2.38 11.30 -9.39
N TYR A 88 -1.13 11.56 -9.80
CA TYR A 88 -0.75 12.78 -10.51
C TYR A 88 -0.97 12.69 -12.01
N TRP A 89 -0.47 11.61 -12.61
CA TRP A 89 -0.38 11.49 -14.07
C TRP A 89 -1.65 10.89 -14.67
N VAL A 90 -2.31 9.98 -13.95
CA VAL A 90 -3.50 9.28 -14.44
C VAL A 90 -4.51 9.10 -13.29
N PRO A 91 -5.05 10.19 -12.72
CA PRO A 91 -5.94 10.13 -11.56
C PRO A 91 -7.15 9.21 -11.78
N GLN A 92 -7.57 9.05 -13.04
CA GLN A 92 -8.62 8.12 -13.46
C GLN A 92 -8.33 6.65 -13.11
N LEU A 93 -7.07 6.21 -13.09
CA LEU A 93 -6.71 4.84 -12.70
C LEU A 93 -6.92 4.59 -11.20
N VAL A 94 -6.92 5.65 -10.40
CA VAL A 94 -7.00 5.56 -8.94
C VAL A 94 -8.39 5.94 -8.40
N LEU A 95 -9.08 6.86 -9.09
CA LEU A 95 -10.40 7.40 -8.70
C LEU A 95 -11.59 6.73 -9.40
N ARG A 96 -11.41 5.99 -10.50
CA ARG A 96 -12.51 5.22 -11.12
C ARG A 96 -12.94 3.90 -10.46
N PRO A 97 -12.37 3.38 -9.35
CA PRO A 97 -12.86 2.12 -8.78
C PRO A 97 -14.35 2.13 -8.42
N ALA A 98 -14.94 3.28 -8.09
CA ALA A 98 -16.34 3.37 -7.69
C ALA A 98 -17.34 3.15 -8.84
N GLU A 99 -17.01 3.52 -10.09
CA GLU A 99 -17.95 3.43 -11.22
C GLU A 99 -17.95 2.06 -11.93
N GLN A 100 -16.90 1.26 -11.78
CA GLN A 100 -16.70 -0.01 -12.52
C GLN A 100 -16.68 -1.27 -11.64
N GLY A 101 -17.25 -1.21 -10.42
CA GLY A 101 -17.34 -2.39 -9.54
C GLY A 101 -16.00 -2.88 -8.96
N ARG A 102 -14.90 -2.15 -9.17
CA ARG A 102 -13.59 -2.38 -8.50
C ARG A 102 -13.58 -1.88 -7.05
N GLY A 103 -14.50 -1.00 -6.68
CA GLY A 103 -14.92 -0.72 -5.31
C GLY A 103 -15.94 -1.76 -4.80
N SER A 104 -15.72 -3.04 -5.09
CA SER A 104 -16.54 -4.14 -4.57
C SER A 104 -15.98 -4.60 -3.23
N ALA A 105 -16.86 -5.09 -2.35
CA ALA A 105 -16.48 -5.73 -1.10
C ALA A 105 -15.43 -6.82 -1.30
N LEU A 106 -15.54 -7.56 -2.42
CA LEU A 106 -14.59 -8.59 -2.79
C LEU A 106 -13.21 -8.01 -3.10
N GLY A 107 -13.14 -6.91 -3.85
CA GLY A 107 -11.87 -6.26 -4.21
C GLY A 107 -11.09 -5.77 -2.98
N LEU A 108 -11.78 -5.13 -2.04
CA LEU A 108 -11.15 -4.72 -0.78
C LEU A 108 -10.68 -5.90 0.07
N ARG A 109 -11.47 -6.99 0.14
CA ARG A 109 -11.06 -8.20 0.88
C ARG A 109 -9.87 -8.88 0.24
N VAL A 110 -9.83 -9.00 -1.09
CA VAL A 110 -8.69 -9.55 -1.82
C VAL A 110 -7.43 -8.71 -1.59
N MET A 111 -7.55 -7.38 -1.66
CA MET A 111 -6.43 -6.49 -1.33
C MET A 111 -5.99 -6.64 0.13
N GLY A 112 -6.94 -6.78 1.05
CA GLY A 112 -6.67 -7.03 2.46
C GLY A 112 -5.90 -8.33 2.68
N VAL A 113 -6.31 -9.43 2.04
CA VAL A 113 -5.59 -10.72 2.09
C VAL A 113 -4.19 -10.58 1.52
N ALA A 114 -4.03 -9.92 0.37
CA ALA A 114 -2.72 -9.68 -0.22
C ALA A 114 -1.80 -8.90 0.74
N PHE A 115 -2.34 -7.88 1.40
CA PHE A 115 -1.60 -7.07 2.38
C PHE A 115 -1.20 -7.87 3.62
N VAL A 116 -2.10 -8.74 4.14
CA VAL A 116 -1.78 -9.63 5.27
C VAL A 116 -0.72 -10.65 4.89
N VAL A 117 -0.83 -11.28 3.72
CA VAL A 117 0.15 -12.28 3.25
C VAL A 117 1.51 -11.61 3.04
N TYR A 118 1.55 -10.48 2.33
CA TYR A 118 2.80 -9.77 2.07
C TYR A 118 3.43 -9.23 3.35
N GLY A 119 2.64 -8.57 4.20
CA GLY A 119 3.08 -8.04 5.49
C GLY A 119 3.54 -9.15 6.44
N GLY A 120 2.87 -10.31 6.44
CA GLY A 120 3.23 -11.46 7.25
C GLY A 120 4.54 -12.10 6.79
N LEU A 121 4.71 -12.33 5.48
CA LEU A 121 5.96 -12.88 4.92
C LEU A 121 7.14 -11.96 5.24
N MET A 122 6.98 -10.68 4.96
CA MET A 122 8.02 -9.68 5.16
C MET A 122 8.30 -9.45 6.65
N GLY A 123 7.27 -9.54 7.51
CA GLY A 123 7.42 -9.52 8.97
C GLY A 123 8.22 -10.71 9.48
N TYR A 124 7.87 -11.93 9.05
CA TYR A 124 8.61 -13.13 9.41
C TYR A 124 10.10 -13.00 9.06
N LEU A 125 10.41 -12.58 7.82
CA LEU A 125 11.78 -12.38 7.36
C LEU A 125 12.51 -11.22 8.09
N SER A 126 11.79 -10.19 8.54
CA SER A 126 12.43 -9.03 9.20
C SER A 126 12.65 -9.21 10.70
N PHE A 127 11.80 -9.99 11.36
CA PHE A 127 11.88 -10.23 12.80
C PHE A 127 12.69 -11.48 13.16
N PHE A 128 12.69 -12.49 12.29
CA PHE A 128 13.28 -13.80 12.57
C PHE A 128 14.30 -14.28 11.52
N GLY A 129 14.48 -13.54 10.43
CA GLY A 129 15.54 -13.75 9.43
C GLY A 129 16.75 -12.88 9.70
#